data_AF-A0A2N7DC70-F1
#
_entry.id   AF-A0A2N7DC70-F1
#
_cell.length_a   1.000
_cell.length_b   1.000
_cell.length_c   1.000
_cell.angle_alpha   90.00
_cell.angle_beta   90.00
_cell.angle_gamma   90.00
#
_symmetry.space_group_name_H-M   'P 1'
#
loop_
_entity.id
_entity.type
_entity.pdbx_description
1 polymer ?
#
loop_
_entity_poly.entity_id
_entity_poly.type
_entity_poly.pdbx_seq_one_letter_code
_entity_poly.pdbx_strand_id
1 'polypeptide(L)' 'MGRHWVAIGLVLVFEGLGPLLAPNGWRNMIGQLMSQPDNQLRRVGGCLVVAGVVIIMMMF' A
#
# COMPACT_ATOMS: atom_id res chain seq x y z
N MET A 1 18.22 2.22 -17.52
CA MET A 1 17.82 3.38 -16.69
C MET A 1 16.34 3.80 -16.80
N GLY A 2 15.43 3.00 -17.41
CA GLY A 2 14.03 3.43 -17.65
C GLY A 2 12.93 2.66 -16.89
N ARG A 3 13.20 1.44 -16.39
CA ARG A 3 12.16 0.54 -15.84
C ARG A 3 11.75 0.86 -14.39
N HIS A 4 12.63 1.46 -13.58
CA HIS A 4 12.35 1.75 -12.17
C HIS A 4 11.25 2.81 -12.00
N TRP A 5 11.18 3.79 -12.90
CA TRP A 5 10.15 4.83 -12.89
C TRP A 5 8.75 4.28 -13.16
N VAL A 6 8.65 3.24 -13.98
CA VAL A 6 7.36 2.59 -14.27
C VAL A 6 6.83 1.88 -13.04
N ALA A 7 7.68 1.21 -12.25
CA ALA A 7 7.25 0.54 -11.02
C ALA A 7 6.72 1.54 -9.98
N ILE A 8 7.41 2.66 -9.77
CA ILE A 8 6.98 3.72 -8.84
C ILE A 8 5.69 4.38 -9.34
N GLY A 9 5.60 4.67 -10.64
CA GLY A 9 4.38 5.23 -11.24
C GLY A 9 3.18 4.32 -11.10
N LEU A 10 3.36 3.01 -11.26
CA LEU A 10 2.28 2.03 -11.17
C LEU A 10 1.79 1.86 -9.72
N VAL A 11 2.70 1.88 -8.73
CA VAL A 11 2.34 1.93 -7.29
C VAL A 11 1.52 3.17 -6.97
N LEU A 12 1.95 4.35 -7.43
CA LEU A 12 1.22 5.62 -7.23
C LEU A 12 -0.17 5.60 -7.90
N VAL A 13 -0.28 5.02 -9.09
CA VAL A 13 -1.56 4.88 -9.79
C VAL A 13 -2.50 3.96 -9.00
N PHE A 14 -2.01 2.83 -8.49
CA PHE A 14 -2.82 1.93 -7.66
C PHE A 14 -3.24 2.57 -6.33
N GLU A 15 -2.33 3.29 -5.68
CA GLU A 15 -2.61 3.96 -4.41
C GLU A 15 -3.58 5.15 -4.58
N GLY A 16 -3.51 5.85 -5.71
CA GLY A 16 -4.46 6.91 -6.08
C GLY A 16 -5.80 6.42 -6.63
N LEU A 17 -5.85 5.23 -7.24
CA LEU A 17 -7.07 4.65 -7.81
C LEU A 17 -8.14 4.34 -6.75
N GLY A 18 -7.74 3.88 -5.57
CA GLY A 18 -8.66 3.60 -4.46
C GLY A 18 -9.54 4.80 -4.08
N PRO A 19 -8.97 5.96 -3.71
CA PRO A 19 -9.74 7.16 -3.41
C PRO A 19 -10.44 7.78 -4.63
N LEU A 20 -9.91 7.62 -5.84
CA LEU A 20 -10.52 8.17 -7.07
C LEU A 20 -11.76 7.39 -7.54
N LEU A 21 -11.75 6.06 -7.46
CA LEU A 21 -12.87 5.23 -7.93
C LEU A 21 -14.00 5.13 -6.91
N ALA A 22 -13.68 5.03 -5.61
CA ALA A 22 -14.68 4.80 -4.57
C ALA A 22 -14.29 5.44 -3.23
N PRO A 23 -14.40 6.78 -3.08
CA PRO A 23 -13.98 7.48 -1.88
C PRO A 23 -14.72 7.01 -0.61
N ASN A 24 -16.00 6.65 -0.73
CA ASN A 24 -16.81 6.16 0.39
C ASN A 24 -16.43 4.73 0.81
N GLY A 25 -16.21 3.83 -0.16
CA GLY A 25 -15.77 2.45 0.11
C GLY A 25 -14.36 2.41 0.70
N TRP A 26 -13.45 3.22 0.15
CA TRP A 26 -12.08 3.40 0.64
C TRP A 26 -12.05 3.92 2.08
N ARG A 27 -12.82 4.97 2.39
CA ARG A 27 -12.94 5.49 3.76
C ARG A 27 -13.50 4.46 4.74
N ASN A 28 -14.48 3.67 4.33
CA ASN A 28 -15.08 2.66 5.19
C ASN A 28 -14.10 1.49 5.45
N MET A 29 -13.35 1.08 4.43
CA MET A 29 -12.29 0.08 4.55
C MET A 29 -11.17 0.54 5.47
N ILE A 30 -10.67 1.78 5.29
CA ILE A 30 -9.68 2.37 6.20
C ILE A 30 -10.25 2.54 7.61
N GLY A 31 -11.51 2.96 7.75
CA GLY A 31 -12.17 3.11 9.05
C GLY A 31 -12.24 1.78 9.82
N GLN A 32 -12.55 0.68 9.13
CA GLN A 32 -12.52 -0.66 9.71
C GLN A 32 -11.10 -1.09 10.09
N LEU A 33 -10.10 -0.71 9.29
CA LEU A 33 -8.69 -0.98 9.56
C LEU A 33 -8.16 -0.17 10.76
N MET A 34 -8.63 1.07 10.92
CA MET A 34 -8.30 1.94 12.06
C MET A 34 -9.05 1.55 13.34
N SER A 35 -10.17 0.84 13.20
CA SER A 35 -10.91 0.25 14.33
C SER A 35 -10.23 -1.01 14.90
N GLN A 36 -9.29 -1.60 14.16
CA GLN A 36 -8.46 -2.70 14.66
C GLN A 36 -7.43 -2.19 15.69
N PRO A 37 -7.10 -3.00 16.71
CA PRO A 37 -6.14 -2.61 17.74
C PRO A 37 -4.78 -2.26 17.13
N ASP A 38 -4.11 -1.24 17.66
CA ASP A 38 -2.84 -0.70 17.13
C ASP A 38 -1.77 -1.75 16.87
N ASN A 39 -1.75 -2.83 17.67
CA ASN A 39 -0.81 -3.92 17.51
C ASN A 39 -1.02 -4.70 16.19
N GLN A 40 -2.27 -4.88 15.77
CA GLN A 40 -2.61 -5.52 14.51
C GLN A 40 -2.24 -4.62 13.33
N LEU A 41 -2.55 -3.32 13.43
CA LEU A 41 -2.20 -2.32 12.42
C LEU A 41 -0.68 -2.22 12.22
N ARG A 42 0.10 -2.25 13.31
CA ARG A 42 1.57 -2.29 13.26
C ARG A 42 2.12 -3.57 12.64
N ARG A 43 1.50 -4.72 12.90
CA ARG A 43 1.90 -6.00 12.27
C ARG A 43 1.61 -5.99 10.77
N VAL A 44 0.44 -5.49 10.36
CA VAL A 44 0.08 -5.36 8.94
C VAL A 44 1.04 -4.39 8.24
N GLY A 45 1.25 -3.20 8.82
CA GLY A 45 2.22 -2.24 8.29
C GLY A 45 3.64 -2.81 8.22
N GLY A 46 4.08 -3.53 9.25
CA GLY A 46 5.37 -4.21 9.28
C GLY A 46 5.51 -5.26 8.18
N CYS A 47 4.48 -6.10 7.98
CA CYS A 47 4.46 -7.07 6.88
C CYS A 47 4.51 -6.39 5.50
N LEU A 48 3.81 -5.27 5.30
CA LEU A 48 3.89 -4.50 4.06
C LEU A 48 5.30 -3.94 3.82
N VAL A 49 5.95 -3.39 4.86
CA VAL A 49 7.33 -2.89 4.75
C VAL A 49 8.29 -4.02 4.39
N VAL A 50 8.19 -5.17 5.07
CA VAL A 50 9.04 -6.33 4.77
C VAL A 50 8.80 -6.85 3.35
N ALA A 51 7.54 -6.98 2.92
CA ALA A 51 7.20 -7.40 1.56
C ALA A 51 7.75 -6.41 0.50
N GLY A 52 7.61 -5.11 0.73
CA GLY A 52 8.14 -4.07 -0.14
C GLY A 52 9.68 -4.12 -0.24
N VAL A 53 10.36 -4.29 0.90
CA VAL A 53 11.83 -4.45 0.94
C VAL A 53 12.26 -5.70 0.17
N VAL A 54 11.57 -6.84 0.33
CA VAL A 54 11.88 -8.08 -0.40
C VAL A 54 11.73 -7.89 -1.91
N ILE A 55 10.66 -7.24 -2.36
CA ILE A 55 10.42 -6.96 -3.78
C ILE A 55 11.52 -6.04 -4.34
N ILE A 56 11.90 -4.99 -3.60
CA ILE A 56 12.99 -4.10 -3.98
C ILE A 56 14.31 -4.87 -4.07
N MET A 57 14.60 -5.74 -3.10
CA MET A 57 15.82 -6.57 -3.08
C MET A 57 15.87 -7.58 -4.22
N MET A 58 14.72 -8.13 -4.64
CA MET A 58 14.63 -9.09 -5.74
C MET A 58 14.68 -8.43 -7.11
N MET A 59 14.32 -7.15 -7.20
CA MET A 59 14.33 -6.35 -8.42
C MET A 59 15.66 -5.60 -8.63
N PHE A 60 16.47 -5.46 -7.59
CA PHE A 60 17.83 -4.92 -7.61
C PHE A 60 18.84 -6.01 -7.99
#